data_AF-A0AAV3Q6S1-F1
#
_entry.id   AF-A0AAV3Q6S1-F1
#
_cell.length_a   1.000
_cell.length_b   1.000
_cell.length_c   1.000
_cell.angle_alpha   90.00
_cell.angle_beta   90.00
_cell.angle_gamma   90.00
#
_symmetry.space_group_name_H-M   'P 1'
#
loop_
_entity.id
_entity.type
_entity.pdbx_description
1 polymer ?
#
loop_
_entity_poly.entity_id
_entity_poly.type
_entity_poly.pdbx_seq_one_letter_code
_entity_poly.pdbx_strand_id
1 'polypeptide(L)'
;MDKVRGIFDYESYTLNVYVTTDDRVKLLDFNTWAASTLPLFTWEELEEMLNQEESQIEFRIVDSQSCVRPGMKTAVPYDYLDTSPGSGWDQFLSRADETFKQQTASPGTGA
;
A
#
# COMPACT_ATOMS: atom_id res chain seq x y z
N MET A 1 0.80 28.65 14.63
CA MET A 1 0.30 28.13 13.34
C MET A 1 0.04 29.23 12.32
N ASP A 2 0.35 30.49 12.66
CA ASP A 2 -0.06 31.69 11.93
C ASP A 2 0.78 32.04 10.69
N LYS A 3 1.78 31.20 10.34
CA LYS A 3 2.66 31.40 9.18
C LYS A 3 2.23 30.64 7.92
N VAL A 4 1.21 29.80 8.03
CA VAL A 4 0.76 28.94 6.92
C VAL A 4 -0.73 29.12 6.64
N ARG A 5 -1.55 29.10 7.70
CA ARG A 5 -3.01 29.28 7.59
C ARG A 5 -3.33 30.70 7.09
N GLY A 6 -4.00 30.78 5.94
CA GLY A 6 -4.41 32.05 5.31
C GLY A 6 -3.35 32.73 4.43
N ILE A 7 -2.17 32.11 4.26
CA ILE A 7 -1.11 32.61 3.37
C ILE A 7 -0.94 31.70 2.15
N PHE A 8 -1.28 30.42 2.28
CA PHE A 8 -1.17 29.46 1.18
C PHE A 8 -2.29 29.68 0.16
N ASP A 9 -1.92 29.78 -1.13
CA ASP A 9 -2.81 30.25 -2.22
C ASP A 9 -3.92 29.27 -2.62
N TYR A 10 -3.91 28.04 -2.10
CA TYR A 10 -4.87 27.00 -2.46
C TYR A 10 -5.84 26.73 -1.31
N GLU A 11 -7.14 26.65 -1.63
CA GLU A 11 -8.19 26.32 -0.65
C GLU A 11 -8.11 24.87 -0.17
N SER A 12 -7.81 23.94 -1.09
CA SER A 12 -7.73 22.50 -0.80
C SER A 12 -6.34 21.96 -1.10
N TYR A 13 -5.70 21.37 -0.10
CA TYR A 13 -4.38 20.76 -0.18
C TYR A 13 -4.21 19.69 0.89
N THR A 14 -3.21 18.84 0.71
CA THR A 14 -2.77 17.89 1.73
C THR A 14 -1.39 18.29 2.22
N LEU A 15 -1.06 17.94 3.46
CA LEU A 15 0.23 18.28 4.05
C LEU A 15 0.75 17.12 4.87
N ASN A 16 2.06 16.89 4.79
CA ASN A 16 2.75 15.91 5.61
C ASN A 16 3.40 16.61 6.79
N VAL A 17 3.11 16.15 8.01
CA VAL A 17 3.78 16.61 9.22
C VAL A 17 4.59 15.51 9.88
N TYR A 18 5.62 15.93 10.58
CA TYR A 18 6.35 15.11 11.52
C TYR A 18 6.19 15.67 12.94
N VAL A 19 5.66 14.85 13.84
CA VAL A 19 5.56 15.18 15.27
C VAL A 19 6.77 14.57 15.97
N THR A 20 7.57 15.44 16.60
CA THR A 20 8.75 15.04 17.37
C THR A 20 8.38 14.51 18.75
N THR A 21 9.30 13.82 19.42
CA THR A 21 9.10 13.30 20.79
C THR A 21 8.96 14.39 21.85
N ASP A 22 9.33 15.63 21.53
CA ASP A 22 9.13 16.82 22.37
C ASP A 22 7.95 17.68 21.88
N ASP A 23 6.97 17.04 21.25
CA ASP A 23 5.67 17.60 20.82
C ASP A 23 5.74 18.77 19.83
N ARG A 24 6.90 19.01 19.21
CA ARG A 24 7.01 19.99 18.11
C ARG A 24 6.53 19.37 16.82
N VAL A 25 5.71 20.12 16.09
CA VAL A 25 5.21 19.77 14.76
C VAL A 25 6.09 20.43 13.69
N LYS A 26 6.66 19.63 12.80
CA LYS A 26 7.44 20.08 11.65
C LYS A 26 6.63 19.81 10.37
N LEU A 27 6.46 20.82 9.55
CA LEU A 27 5.92 20.69 8.21
C LEU A 27 6.98 20.08 7.30
N LEU A 28 6.66 18.98 6.63
CA LEU A 28 7.60 18.29 5.74
C LEU A 28 7.35 18.64 4.28
N ASP A 29 6.09 18.58 3.85
CA ASP A 29 5.74 18.68 2.44
C ASP A 29 4.28 19.12 2.24
N PHE A 30 4.01 19.75 1.10
CA PHE A 30 2.67 20.06 0.60
C PHE A 30 2.40 19.21 -0.63
N ASN A 31 1.23 18.60 -0.68
CA ASN A 31 0.78 17.82 -1.82
C ASN A 31 -0.55 18.36 -2.34
N THR A 32 -0.73 18.30 -3.66
CA THR A 32 -1.98 18.71 -4.31
C THR A 32 -3.16 17.88 -3.83
N TRP A 33 -4.34 18.49 -3.74
CA TRP A 33 -5.60 17.76 -3.57
C TRP A 33 -6.01 17.11 -4.89
N ALA A 34 -5.37 16.00 -5.25
CA ALA A 34 -5.63 15.27 -6.49
C ALA A 34 -5.08 13.84 -6.44
N ALA A 35 -5.62 12.96 -7.29
CA ALA A 35 -5.27 11.53 -7.39
C ALA A 35 -3.78 11.19 -7.58
N SER A 36 -2.94 12.17 -7.93
CA SER A 36 -1.49 12.04 -7.97
C SER A 36 -0.86 11.86 -6.58
N THR A 37 -1.49 12.41 -5.54
CA THR A 37 -1.13 12.18 -4.14
C THR A 37 -1.64 10.79 -3.76
N LEU A 38 -0.85 10.02 -3.00
CA LEU A 38 -1.28 8.74 -2.44
C LEU A 38 -1.87 8.98 -1.05
N PRO A 39 -3.18 9.23 -0.90
CA PRO A 39 -3.79 9.42 0.39
C PRO A 39 -3.76 8.12 1.21
N LEU A 40 -3.72 8.29 2.54
CA LEU A 40 -3.95 7.19 3.49
C LEU A 40 -5.46 6.84 3.64
N PHE A 41 -6.32 7.63 2.99
CA PHE A 41 -7.77 7.47 2.85
C PHE A 41 -8.11 7.20 1.37
N THR A 42 -9.34 6.81 1.03
CA THR A 42 -9.75 6.86 -0.38
C THR A 42 -10.08 8.29 -0.80
N TRP A 43 -10.03 8.60 -2.10
CA TRP A 43 -10.40 9.93 -2.59
C TRP A 43 -11.89 10.18 -2.43
N GLU A 44 -12.70 9.15 -2.64
CA GLU A 44 -14.15 9.20 -2.47
C GLU A 44 -14.53 9.59 -1.03
N GLU A 45 -13.89 8.99 -0.02
CA GLU A 45 -14.09 9.34 1.39
C GLU A 45 -13.74 10.82 1.66
N LEU A 46 -12.59 11.27 1.15
CA LEU A 46 -12.12 12.63 1.36
C LEU A 46 -13.04 13.69 0.72
N GLU A 47 -13.56 13.41 -0.47
CA GLU A 47 -14.54 14.29 -1.15
C GLU A 47 -15.88 14.31 -0.42
N GLU A 48 -16.37 13.16 0.07
CA GLU A 48 -17.59 13.11 0.88
C GLU A 48 -17.43 13.93 2.18
N MET A 49 -16.29 13.83 2.86
CA MET A 49 -15.99 14.61 4.06
C MET A 49 -15.92 16.11 3.80
N LEU A 50 -15.34 16.53 2.66
CA LEU A 50 -15.29 17.95 2.27
C LEU A 50 -16.68 18.55 2.06
N ASN A 51 -17.65 17.74 1.60
CA ASN A 51 -19.00 18.19 1.29
C ASN A 51 -19.95 18.17 2.50
N GLN A 52 -19.50 17.74 3.68
CA GLN A 52 -20.31 17.77 4.90
C GLN A 52 -20.34 19.18 5.51
N GLU A 53 -21.53 19.61 5.96
CA GLU A 53 -21.73 20.95 6.54
C GLU A 53 -20.96 21.18 7.86
N GLU A 54 -20.68 20.10 8.61
CA GLU A 54 -19.85 20.14 9.81
C GLU A 54 -18.47 19.54 9.52
N SER A 55 -17.42 20.36 9.69
CA SER A 55 -16.05 19.90 9.56
C SER A 55 -15.67 19.01 10.75
N GLN A 56 -15.89 17.70 10.66
CA GLN A 56 -15.35 16.73 11.61
C GLN A 56 -13.96 16.27 11.15
N ILE A 57 -13.02 16.23 12.09
CA ILE A 57 -11.68 15.68 11.85
C ILE A 57 -11.74 14.18 12.10
N GLU A 58 -11.55 13.38 11.04
CA GLU A 58 -11.36 11.94 11.16
C GLU A 58 -9.86 11.61 11.31
N PHE A 59 -9.54 10.74 12.28
CA PHE A 59 -8.17 10.31 12.55
C PHE A 59 -8.09 8.78 12.53
N ARG A 60 -7.18 8.24 11.72
CA ARG A 60 -6.92 6.80 11.62
C ARG A 60 -5.48 6.50 12.04
N ILE A 61 -5.30 5.45 12.83
CA ILE A 61 -3.99 4.97 13.29
C ILE A 61 -3.81 3.55 12.75
N VAL A 62 -2.62 3.26 12.26
CA VAL A 62 -2.23 1.89 11.91
C VAL A 62 -2.01 1.12 13.22
N ASP A 63 -2.88 0.15 13.50
CA ASP A 63 -2.89 -0.64 14.74
C ASP A 63 -2.00 -1.90 14.67
N SER A 64 -1.60 -2.29 13.46
CA SER A 64 -0.87 -3.53 13.19
C SER A 64 0.16 -3.32 12.07
N GLN A 65 1.32 -3.95 12.23
CA GLN A 65 2.43 -3.78 11.30
C GLN A 65 2.13 -4.53 9.99
N SER A 66 1.76 -3.80 8.95
CA SER A 66 1.64 -4.34 7.60
C SER A 66 2.99 -4.30 6.88
N CYS A 67 3.26 -5.26 6.01
CA CYS A 67 4.42 -5.23 5.13
C CYS A 67 4.14 -4.33 3.91
N VAL A 68 5.18 -3.67 3.39
CA VAL A 68 5.10 -3.05 2.07
C VAL A 68 4.88 -4.17 1.06
N ARG A 69 3.65 -4.29 0.55
CA ARG A 69 3.32 -5.26 -0.48
C ARG A 69 3.71 -4.69 -1.84
N PRO A 70 4.20 -5.52 -2.77
CA PRO A 70 4.26 -5.13 -4.16
C PRO A 70 2.91 -4.61 -4.63
N GLY A 71 2.90 -3.43 -5.21
CA GLY A 71 1.71 -2.76 -5.75
C GLY A 71 1.97 -2.28 -7.18
N MET A 72 1.00 -1.59 -7.79
CA MET A 72 1.10 -1.13 -9.20
C MET A 72 2.36 -0.29 -9.51
N LYS A 73 3.00 0.34 -8.51
CA LYS A 73 4.25 1.10 -8.68
C LYS A 73 5.52 0.27 -8.48
N THR A 74 5.42 -0.94 -7.92
CA THR A 74 6.55 -1.85 -7.83
C THR A 74 6.57 -2.71 -9.08
N ALA A 75 7.66 -2.69 -9.85
CA ALA A 75 7.79 -3.47 -11.08
C ALA A 75 7.80 -5.01 -10.88
N VAL A 76 7.60 -5.47 -9.64
CA VAL A 76 7.61 -6.88 -9.25
C VAL A 76 6.17 -7.30 -8.96
N PRO A 77 5.60 -8.26 -9.72
CA PRO A 77 4.28 -8.82 -9.41
C PRO A 77 4.27 -9.46 -8.02
N TYR A 78 3.14 -9.32 -7.31
CA TYR A 78 2.96 -9.94 -5.99
C TYR A 78 3.22 -11.46 -6.01
N ASP A 79 2.84 -12.12 -7.10
CA ASP A 79 3.03 -13.55 -7.33
C ASP A 79 4.49 -14.01 -7.23
N TYR A 80 5.47 -13.13 -7.45
CA TYR A 80 6.88 -13.46 -7.30
C TYR A 80 7.33 -13.56 -5.84
N LEU A 81 6.65 -12.88 -4.92
CA LEU A 81 7.00 -12.86 -3.49
C LEU A 81 6.13 -13.79 -2.64
N ASP A 82 4.94 -14.14 -3.12
CA ASP A 82 4.02 -14.97 -2.35
C ASP A 82 4.40 -16.46 -2.39
N THR A 83 4.97 -16.95 -1.28
CA THR A 83 5.28 -18.37 -1.07
C THR A 83 4.33 -19.03 -0.06
N SER A 84 3.18 -18.43 0.21
CA SER A 84 2.19 -19.00 1.13
C SER A 84 1.49 -20.23 0.52
N PRO A 85 0.89 -21.11 1.36
CA PRO A 85 0.11 -22.24 0.85
C PRO A 85 -1.01 -21.78 -0.09
N GLY A 86 -1.13 -22.42 -1.24
CA GLY A 86 -2.07 -22.07 -2.31
C GLY A 86 -1.56 -21.02 -3.31
N SER A 87 -0.41 -20.40 -3.09
CA SER A 87 0.17 -19.40 -4.01
C SER A 87 0.62 -20.03 -5.35
N GLY A 88 0.96 -19.17 -6.32
CA GLY A 88 1.50 -19.62 -7.61
C GLY A 88 2.77 -20.46 -7.46
N TRP A 89 3.67 -20.09 -6.54
CA TRP A 89 4.87 -20.87 -6.25
C TRP A 89 4.56 -22.21 -5.58
N ASP A 90 3.63 -22.24 -4.64
CA ASP A 90 3.21 -23.49 -3.98
C ASP A 90 2.64 -24.49 -4.99
N GLN A 91 1.77 -24.02 -5.89
CA GLN A 91 1.22 -24.84 -6.97
C GLN A 91 2.28 -25.31 -7.97
N PHE A 92 3.21 -24.43 -8.36
CA PHE A 92 4.30 -24.78 -9.28
C PHE A 92 5.20 -25.87 -8.69
N LEU A 93 5.64 -25.69 -7.44
CA LEU A 93 6.52 -26.64 -6.75
C LEU A 93 5.82 -27.99 -6.54
N SER A 94 4.54 -27.99 -6.16
CA SER A 94 3.74 -29.21 -6.02
C SER A 94 3.69 -30.02 -7.34
N ARG A 95 3.35 -29.36 -8.45
CA ARG A 95 3.31 -30.02 -9.77
C ARG A 95 4.68 -30.52 -10.24
N ALA A 96 5.74 -29.76 -9.96
CA ALA A 96 7.10 -30.16 -10.29
C ALA A 96 7.50 -31.44 -9.55
N ASP A 97 7.15 -31.54 -8.27
CA ASP A 97 7.43 -32.72 -7.44
C ASP A 97 6.64 -33.96 -7.91
N GLU A 98 5.36 -33.80 -8.27
CA GLU A 98 4.55 -34.87 -8.87
C GLU A 98 5.14 -35.38 -10.19
N THR A 99 5.54 -34.45 -11.08
CA THR A 99 6.16 -34.78 -12.37
C THR A 99 7.47 -35.53 -12.18
N PHE A 100 8.30 -35.10 -11.24
CA PHE A 100 9.56 -35.76 -10.91
C PHE A 100 9.35 -37.19 -10.39
N LYS A 101 8.35 -37.40 -9.54
CA LYS A 101 7.97 -38.74 -9.05
C LYS A 101 7.52 -39.66 -10.19
N GLN A 102 6.74 -39.16 -11.14
CA GLN A 102 6.30 -39.96 -12.29
C GLN A 102 7.45 -40.37 -13.21
N GLN A 103 8.41 -39.46 -13.45
CA GLN A 103 9.60 -39.74 -14.27
C GLN A 103 10.54 -40.76 -13.61
N THR A 104 10.73 -40.68 -12.30
CA THR A 104 11.58 -41.62 -11.56
C THR A 104 10.92 -42.99 -11.35
N ALA A 105 9.59 -43.05 -11.30
CA ALA A 105 8.81 -44.30 -11.25
C ALA A 105 8.69 -45.01 -12.61
N SER A 106 9.00 -44.34 -13.72
CA SER A 106 8.97 -44.89 -15.07
C SER A 106 10.38 -44.98 -15.66
N PRO A 107 11.25 -45.91 -15.21
CA PRO A 107 12.49 -46.19 -15.92
C PRO A 107 12.10 -46.79 -17.27
N GLY A 108 12.48 -46.13 -18.36
CA GLY A 108 12.01 -46.45 -19.69
C GLY A 108 12.17 -47.92 -20.07
N THR A 109 11.13 -48.47 -20.70
CA THR A 109 11.21 -49.61 -21.59
C THR A 109 12.07 -49.21 -22.80
N GLY A 110 13.38 -49.18 -22.64
CA GLY A 110 14.34 -49.10 -23.73
C GLY A 110 14.65 -50.51 -24.23
N ALA A 111 14.07 -50.90 -25.35
CA ALA A 111 14.49 -52.00 -26.21
C ALA A 111 14.25 -51.61 -27.67
#